data_AF-A0A9D8PW82-F1
#
_entry.id   AF-A0A9D8PW82-F1
#
_cell.length_a   1.000
_cell.length_b   1.000
_cell.length_c   1.000
_cell.angle_alpha   90.00
_cell.angle_beta   90.00
_cell.angle_gamma   90.00
#
_symmetry.space_group_name_H-M   'P 1'
#
loop_
_entity.id
_entity.type
_entity.pdbx_description
1 polymer ?
#
loop_
_entity_poly.entity_id
_entity_poly.type
_entity_poly.pdbx_seq_one_letter_code
_entity_poly.pdbx_strand_id
1 'polypeptide(L)' 'LSISLGYPPAQDSSHGEILEAVQPVLRKCAEYKLIPGIACPSGEVARKRMQEGFRLVTAGPQMAWLTNAARQALAAARG' A
#
# COMPACT_ATOMS: atom_id res chain seq x y z
N LEU A 1 -6.84 -2.00 -8.23
CA LEU A 1 -5.97 -1.71 -9.38
C LEU A 1 -5.52 -3.00 -10.07
N SER A 2 -4.80 -3.89 -9.39
CA SER A 2 -4.24 -5.12 -9.99
C SER A 2 -5.27 -6.00 -10.71
N ILE A 3 -6.44 -6.26 -10.09
CA ILE A 3 -7.52 -7.06 -10.70
C ILE A 3 -8.02 -6.42 -12.01
N SER A 4 -8.21 -5.10 -12.01
CA SER A 4 -8.65 -4.35 -13.20
C SER A 4 -7.62 -4.36 -14.32
N LEU A 5 -6.35 -4.61 -14.00
CA LEU A 5 -5.25 -4.74 -14.96
C LEU A 5 -4.99 -6.20 -15.37
N GLY A 6 -5.85 -7.15 -14.98
CA GLY A 6 -5.73 -8.56 -15.32
C GLY A 6 -4.75 -9.35 -14.44
N TYR A 7 -4.22 -8.74 -13.37
CA TYR A 7 -3.31 -9.41 -12.44
C TYR A 7 -4.06 -10.08 -11.29
N PRO A 8 -3.48 -11.15 -10.70
CA PRO A 8 -3.97 -11.73 -9.46
C PRO A 8 -4.11 -10.68 -8.35
N PRO A 9 -5.00 -10.89 -7.37
CA PRO A 9 -5.13 -9.99 -6.23
C PRO A 9 -3.81 -9.93 -5.45
N ALA A 10 -3.14 -8.78 -5.55
CA ALA A 10 -1.90 -8.49 -4.85
C ALA A 10 -2.03 -7.15 -4.13
N GLN A 11 -1.68 -7.13 -2.84
CA GLN A 11 -1.71 -5.95 -1.99
C GLN A 11 -0.49 -5.05 -2.18
N ASP A 12 0.67 -5.65 -2.44
CA ASP A 12 1.83 -4.98 -2.99
C ASP A 12 2.28 -5.79 -4.20
N SER A 13 2.23 -5.18 -5.37
CA SER A 13 2.67 -5.84 -6.59
C SER A 13 3.99 -5.24 -7.01
N SER A 14 5.02 -6.08 -7.09
CA SER A 14 6.31 -5.72 -7.67
C SER A 14 6.28 -5.71 -9.20
N HIS A 15 5.14 -5.99 -9.83
CA HIS A 15 4.99 -5.90 -11.27
C HIS A 15 5.06 -4.45 -11.72
N GLY A 16 6.02 -4.14 -12.59
CA GLY A 16 6.32 -2.78 -13.06
C GLY A 16 5.10 -2.03 -13.58
N GLU A 17 4.18 -2.71 -14.26
CA GLU A 17 2.96 -2.10 -14.78
C GLU A 17 2.04 -1.52 -13.70
N ILE A 18 1.96 -2.12 -12.51
CA ILE A 18 1.14 -1.59 -11.40
C ILE A 18 1.83 -0.39 -10.75
N LEU A 19 3.17 -0.37 -10.74
CA LEU A 19 3.97 0.78 -10.27
C LEU A 19 3.91 1.95 -11.25
N GLU A 20 3.80 1.69 -12.55
CA GLU A 20 3.62 2.71 -13.57
C GLU A 20 2.18 3.24 -13.60
N ALA A 21 1.19 2.38 -13.32
CA ALA A 21 -0.22 2.76 -13.29
C ALA A 21 -0.60 3.79 -12.20
N VAL A 22 0.21 3.96 -11.15
CA VAL A 22 -0.05 4.98 -10.11
C VAL A 22 0.44 6.39 -10.51
N GLN A 23 1.38 6.50 -11.46
CA GLN A 23 1.93 7.78 -11.90
C GLN A 23 0.89 8.69 -12.59
N PRO A 24 0.03 8.17 -13.50
CA PRO A 24 -1.06 8.97 -14.08
C PRO A 24 -2.01 9.56 -13.03
N VAL A 25 -2.29 8.83 -11.94
CA VAL A 25 -3.15 9.31 -10.85
C VAL A 25 -2.55 10.54 -10.18
N LEU A 26 -1.24 10.51 -9.87
CA LEU A 26 -0.53 11.65 -9.29
C LEU A 26 -0.56 12.86 -10.21
N ARG A 27 -0.28 12.67 -11.50
CA ARG A 27 -0.32 13.76 -12.51
C ARG A 27 -1.69 14.41 -12.59
N LYS A 28 -2.76 13.60 -12.63
CA LYS A 28 -4.14 14.10 -12.67
C LYS A 28 -4.52 14.80 -11.37
N CYS A 29 -4.15 14.25 -10.22
CA CYS A 29 -4.39 14.95 -8.94
C CYS A 29 -3.71 16.32 -8.91
N ALA A 30 -2.48 16.44 -9.43
CA ALA A 30 -1.80 17.73 -9.54
C ALA A 30 -2.52 18.71 -10.48
N GLU A 31 -2.95 18.25 -11.67
CA GLU A 31 -3.72 19.06 -12.65
C GLU A 31 -4.99 19.65 -12.03
N TYR A 32 -5.73 18.86 -11.26
CA TYR A 32 -7.00 19.25 -10.65
C TYR A 32 -6.86 19.79 -9.22
N LYS A 33 -5.63 19.98 -8.71
CA LYS A 33 -5.36 20.43 -7.33
C LYS A 33 -6.01 19.57 -6.25
N LEU A 34 -6.07 18.25 -6.48
CA LEU A 34 -6.61 17.25 -5.57
C LEU A 34 -5.49 16.62 -4.72
N ILE A 35 -5.85 16.15 -3.53
CA ILE A 35 -4.93 15.42 -2.65
C ILE A 35 -4.91 13.95 -3.06
N PRO A 36 -3.79 13.41 -3.57
CA PRO A 36 -3.70 12.00 -3.94
C PRO A 36 -3.65 11.11 -2.69
N GLY A 37 -4.48 10.06 -2.69
CA GLY A 37 -4.52 9.07 -1.63
C GLY A 37 -4.32 7.64 -2.12
N ILE A 38 -3.80 6.77 -1.25
CA ILE A 38 -3.56 5.35 -1.56
C ILE A 38 -3.61 4.49 -0.30
N ALA A 39 -4.20 3.30 -0.42
CA ALA A 39 -4.17 2.30 0.62
C ALA A 39 -2.92 1.43 0.47
N CYS A 40 -2.12 1.27 1.54
CA CYS A 40 -0.93 0.42 1.52
C CYS A 40 -1.06 -0.74 2.52
N PRO A 41 -0.41 -1.89 2.25
CA PRO A 41 -0.48 -3.06 3.13
C PRO A 41 0.49 -3.03 4.31
N SER A 42 1.52 -2.18 4.26
CA SER A 42 2.52 -2.06 5.32
C SER A 42 3.06 -0.62 5.41
N GLY A 43 3.80 -0.34 6.48
CA GLY A 43 4.48 0.93 6.68
C GLY A 43 5.60 1.20 5.67
N GLU A 44 6.31 0.15 5.23
CA GLU A 44 7.37 0.26 4.21
C GLU A 44 6.79 0.71 2.86
N VAL A 45 5.67 0.09 2.44
CA VAL A 45 4.99 0.48 1.21
C VAL A 45 4.41 1.88 1.34
N ALA A 46 3.80 2.21 2.49
CA ALA A 46 3.31 3.55 2.76
C ALA A 46 4.40 4.62 2.60
N ARG A 47 5.58 4.39 3.19
CA ARG A 47 6.74 5.29 3.05
C ARG A 47 7.16 5.47 1.60
N LYS A 48 7.21 4.39 0.81
CA LYS A 48 7.49 4.47 -0.63
C LYS A 48 6.46 5.34 -1.37
N ARG A 49 5.17 5.15 -1.09
CA ARG A 49 4.11 5.96 -1.73
C ARG A 49 4.14 7.43 -1.32
N MET A 50 4.51 7.73 -0.07
CA MET A 50 4.72 9.10 0.37
C MET A 50 5.86 9.77 -0.41
N GLN A 51 6.96 9.04 -0.66
CA GLN A 51 8.09 9.54 -1.47
C GLN A 51 7.70 9.76 -2.94
N GLU A 52 6.76 8.98 -3.47
CA GLU A 52 6.20 9.16 -4.81
C GLU A 52 5.26 10.39 -4.91
N GLY A 53 4.81 10.97 -3.80
CA GLY A 53 3.98 12.18 -3.76
C GLY A 53 2.55 11.98 -3.27
N PHE A 54 2.17 10.77 -2.84
CA PHE A 54 0.89 10.55 -2.16
C PHE A 54 0.87 11.23 -0.79
N ARG A 55 -0.28 11.82 -0.43
CA ARG A 55 -0.43 12.60 0.80
C ARG A 55 -1.44 12.04 1.78
N LEU A 56 -2.44 11.29 1.31
CA LEU A 56 -3.38 10.54 2.15
C LEU A 56 -3.05 9.05 2.06
N VAL A 57 -2.22 8.55 2.98
CA VAL A 57 -1.62 7.20 2.89
C VAL A 57 -1.99 6.36 4.11
N THR A 58 -2.50 5.14 3.90
CA THR A 58 -2.70 4.17 5.00
C THR A 58 -1.45 3.31 5.20
N ALA A 59 -1.12 2.94 6.44
CA ALA A 59 0.09 2.18 6.77
C ALA A 59 -0.17 0.69 7.06
N GLY A 60 -1.11 0.08 6.35
CA GLY A 60 -1.54 -1.30 6.58
C GLY A 60 -2.93 -1.40 7.23
N PRO A 61 -3.63 -2.54 7.04
CA PRO A 61 -4.90 -2.79 7.69
C PRO A 61 -4.70 -3.31 9.13
N GLN A 62 -5.59 -2.91 10.03
CA GLN A 62 -5.60 -3.33 11.44
C GLN A 62 -5.51 -4.85 11.65
N MET A 63 -6.12 -5.65 10.76
CA MET A 63 -6.09 -7.11 10.86
C MET A 63 -4.70 -7.69 10.64
N ALA A 64 -3.88 -7.08 9.78
CA ALA A 64 -2.50 -7.50 9.59
C ALA A 64 -1.68 -7.21 10.86
N TRP A 65 -1.88 -6.05 11.48
CA TRP A 65 -1.21 -5.69 12.73
C TRP A 65 -1.58 -6.62 13.87
N LEU A 66 -2.87 -6.88 14.06
CA LEU A 66 -3.36 -7.79 15.09
C LEU A 66 -2.81 -9.20 14.90
N THR A 67 -2.82 -9.71 13.67
CA THR A 67 -2.28 -11.03 13.34
C THR A 67 -0.79 -11.12 13.63
N ASN A 68 -0.02 -10.11 13.24
CA ASN A 68 1.43 -10.07 13.50
C ASN A 68 1.74 -10.00 14.99
N ALA A 69 1.03 -9.15 15.74
CA ALA A 69 1.19 -9.04 17.18
C ALA A 69 0.82 -10.35 17.89
N ALA A 70 -0.27 -11.01 17.48
CA ALA A 70 -0.68 -12.30 18.03
C ALA A 70 0.39 -13.38 17.77
N ARG A 71 0.96 -13.42 16.57
CA ARG A 71 2.05 -14.36 16.24
C ARG A 71 3.29 -14.13 17.11
N GLN A 72 3.68 -12.88 17.34
CA GLN A 72 4.81 -12.54 18.22
C GLN A 72 4.55 -12.97 19.66
N ALA A 73 3.36 -12.69 20.19
CA ALA A 73 2.97 -13.10 21.53
C ALA A 73 2.98 -14.63 21.70
N LEU A 74 2.45 -15.37 20.71
CA LEU A 74 2.47 -16.84 20.73
C LEU A 74 3.88 -17.42 20.61
N ALA A 75 4.77 -16.80 19.82
CA ALA A 75 6.16 -17.23 19.72
C ALA A 75 6.86 -17.06 21.07
N ALA A 76 6.73 -15.89 21.71
CA ALA A 76 7.31 -15.63 23.03
C ALA A 76 6.78 -16.59 24.11
N ALA A 77 5.50 -16.96 24.04
CA ALA A 77 4.91 -17.92 24.99
C ALA A 77 5.38 -19.36 24.77
N ARG A 78 5.84 -19.71 23.57
CA ARG A 78 6.26 -21.08 23.20
C ARG A 78 7.75 -21.35 23.42
N GLY A 79 8.58 -20.31 23.59
CA GLY A 79 10.04 -20.40 23.69
C GLY A 79 10.70 -20.21 22.35
#